data_AF-A0A510UJA1-F1
#
_entry.id   AF-A0A510UJA1-F1
#
_cell.length_a   1.000
_cell.length_b   1.000
_cell.length_c   1.000
_cell.angle_alpha   90.00
_cell.angle_beta   90.00
_cell.angle_gamma   90.00
#
_symmetry.space_group_name_H-M   'P 1'
#
loop_
_entity.id
_entity.type
_entity.pdbx_description
1 polymer ?
#
loop_
_entity_poly.entity_id
_entity_poly.type
_entity_poly.pdbx_seq_one_letter_code
_entity_poly.pdbx_strand_id
1 'polypeptide(L)'
;MNNKWFAELIAKITVGKQLPDAIYLHKDALNALPTVLSQFILAVTKAVSLEDDNWNLVKLFKKEFRLSLLHYPDFYTDSYPALKQSLNVDLSKLTHKITSYEGSDNPAP
;
A
#
# COMPACT_ATOMS: atom_id res chain seq x y z
N MET A 1 9.65 -0.53 14.12
CA MET A 1 9.11 -1.87 13.84
C MET A 1 10.15 -2.67 13.06
N ASN A 2 10.28 -3.97 13.30
CA ASN A 2 11.20 -4.85 12.56
C ASN A 2 10.43 -5.76 11.58
N ASN A 3 11.15 -6.42 10.68
CA ASN A 3 10.56 -7.28 9.65
C ASN A 3 9.70 -8.43 10.24
N LYS A 4 10.20 -9.11 11.28
CA LYS A 4 9.48 -10.23 11.91
C LYS A 4 8.13 -9.80 12.48
N TRP A 5 8.12 -8.72 13.26
CA TRP A 5 6.89 -8.24 13.89
C TRP A 5 5.89 -7.72 12.85
N PHE A 6 6.37 -7.09 11.78
CA PHE A 6 5.54 -6.68 10.66
C PHE A 6 4.88 -7.88 9.96
N ALA A 7 5.64 -8.95 9.68
CA ALA A 7 5.10 -10.16 9.09
C ALA A 7 4.05 -10.82 9.99
N GLU A 8 4.26 -10.85 11.31
CA GLU A 8 3.28 -11.35 12.28
C GLU A 8 2.00 -10.50 12.30
N LEU A 9 2.12 -9.18 12.23
CA LEU A 9 0.97 -8.28 12.16
C LEU A 9 0.20 -8.47 10.86
N ILE A 10 0.90 -8.63 9.72
CA ILE A 10 0.30 -8.92 8.42
C ILE A 10 -0.44 -10.26 8.42
N ALA A 11 0.10 -11.28 9.09
CA ALA A 11 -0.54 -12.58 9.20
C ALA A 11 -1.86 -12.53 9.99
N LYS A 12 -2.04 -11.53 10.87
CA LYS A 12 -3.29 -11.31 11.62
C LYS A 12 -4.35 -10.53 10.85
N ILE A 13 -3.99 -9.97 9.71
CA ILE A 13 -4.94 -9.25 8.86
C ILE A 13 -5.92 -10.27 8.31
N THR A 14 -7.21 -9.99 8.42
CA THR A 14 -8.30 -10.78 7.82
C THR A 14 -9.07 -9.99 6.76
N VAL A 15 -8.85 -8.68 6.70
CA VAL A 15 -9.50 -7.77 5.75
C VAL A 15 -8.65 -7.56 4.49
N GLY A 16 -9.29 -7.17 3.40
CA GLY A 16 -8.63 -6.90 2.12
C GLY A 16 -8.30 -8.15 1.30
N LYS A 17 -7.60 -7.94 0.18
CA LYS A 17 -7.24 -8.98 -0.78
C LYS A 17 -5.90 -9.59 -0.40
N GLN A 18 -5.95 -10.82 0.09
CA GLN A 18 -4.76 -11.58 0.47
C GLN A 18 -4.22 -12.35 -0.73
N LEU A 19 -2.96 -12.10 -1.07
CA LEU A 19 -2.22 -12.86 -2.05
C LEU A 19 -1.08 -13.64 -1.37
N PRO A 20 -0.48 -14.64 -2.05
CA PRO A 20 0.62 -15.42 -1.50
C PRO A 20 1.84 -14.56 -1.13
N ASP A 21 2.14 -13.54 -1.95
CA ASP A 21 3.31 -12.67 -1.77
C ASP A 21 3.01 -11.35 -1.05
N ALA A 22 1.76 -10.88 -1.06
CA ALA A 22 1.39 -9.57 -0.53
C ALA A 22 -0.09 -9.51 -0.06
N ILE A 23 -0.45 -8.49 0.71
CA ILE A 23 -1.84 -8.16 1.08
C ILE A 23 -2.18 -6.77 0.55
N TYR A 24 -3.30 -6.66 -0.16
CA TYR A 24 -3.82 -5.40 -0.67
C TYR A 24 -5.01 -4.96 0.19
N LEU A 25 -4.91 -3.76 0.74
CA LEU A 25 -5.90 -3.19 1.65
C LEU A 25 -6.27 -1.80 1.15
N HIS A 26 -7.55 -1.46 1.24
CA HIS A 26 -7.96 -0.08 1.02
C HIS A 26 -7.60 0.77 2.25
N LYS A 27 -7.41 2.09 2.08
CA LYS A 27 -7.13 3.01 3.19
C LYS A 27 -8.20 2.95 4.29
N ASP A 28 -9.46 2.78 3.91
CA ASP A 28 -10.58 2.56 4.84
C ASP A 28 -10.43 1.29 5.68
N ALA A 29 -9.84 0.23 5.10
CA ALA A 29 -9.60 -1.02 5.82
C ALA A 29 -8.47 -0.90 6.85
N LEU A 30 -7.69 0.18 6.85
CA LEU A 30 -6.68 0.43 7.89
C LEU A 30 -7.31 0.53 9.28
N ASN A 31 -8.55 1.02 9.38
CA ASN A 31 -9.27 1.10 10.66
C ASN A 31 -9.58 -0.29 11.26
N ALA A 32 -9.64 -1.33 10.42
CA ALA A 32 -9.81 -2.71 10.86
C ALA A 32 -8.48 -3.43 11.17
N LEU A 33 -7.34 -2.78 10.91
CA LEU A 33 -6.02 -3.32 11.26
C LEU A 33 -5.70 -3.09 12.74
N PRO A 34 -4.77 -3.89 13.31
CA PRO A 34 -4.22 -3.60 14.63
C PRO A 34 -3.67 -2.17 14.69
N THR A 35 -3.95 -1.44 15.76
CA THR A 35 -3.55 -0.03 15.95
C THR A 35 -2.07 0.22 15.68
N VAL A 36 -1.21 -0.72 16.08
CA VAL A 36 0.24 -0.63 15.84
C VAL A 36 0.56 -0.61 14.34
N LEU A 37 -0.12 -1.44 13.55
CA LEU A 37 0.10 -1.51 12.11
C LEU A 37 -0.49 -0.31 11.38
N SER A 38 -1.71 0.12 11.74
CA SER A 38 -2.33 1.30 11.12
C SER A 38 -1.54 2.56 11.45
N GLN A 39 -1.11 2.76 12.70
CA GLN A 39 -0.24 3.88 13.07
C GLN A 39 1.10 3.83 12.37
N PHE A 40 1.67 2.64 12.17
CA PHE A 40 2.90 2.51 11.41
C PHE A 40 2.72 2.90 9.94
N ILE A 41 1.65 2.46 9.29
CA ILE A 41 1.35 2.85 7.91
C ILE A 41 1.15 4.37 7.83
N LEU A 42 0.41 4.97 8.76
CA LEU A 42 0.22 6.43 8.84
C LEU A 42 1.53 7.18 9.12
N ALA A 43 2.44 6.62 9.93
CA ALA A 43 3.75 7.22 10.14
C ALA A 43 4.60 7.16 8.87
N VAL A 44 4.50 6.07 8.11
CA VAL A 44 5.19 5.90 6.84
C VAL A 44 4.65 6.88 5.81
N THR A 45 3.33 7.01 5.63
CA THR A 45 2.71 7.99 4.71
C THR A 45 3.13 9.42 5.05
N LYS A 46 3.18 9.77 6.34
CA LYS A 46 3.70 11.07 6.80
C LYS A 46 5.19 11.25 6.51
N ALA A 47 6.01 10.22 6.72
CA ALA A 47 7.45 10.27 6.49
C ALA A 47 7.81 10.45 5.00
N VAL A 48 6.96 9.95 4.11
CA VAL A 48 7.12 10.12 2.66
C VAL A 48 6.42 11.37 2.12
N SER A 49 5.91 12.25 3.00
CA SER A 49 5.15 13.46 2.66
C SER A 49 4.02 13.21 1.66
N LEU A 50 3.34 12.07 1.78
CA LEU A 50 2.28 11.70 0.86
C LEU A 50 0.94 12.04 1.49
N GLU A 51 0.17 12.90 0.80
CA GLU A 51 -1.16 13.29 1.25
C GLU A 51 -2.11 12.07 1.23
N ASP A 52 -3.04 12.00 2.19
CA ASP A 52 -4.01 10.90 2.32
C ASP A 52 -4.92 10.71 1.09
N ASP A 53 -5.03 11.73 0.23
CA ASP A 53 -5.76 11.67 -1.04
C ASP A 53 -4.92 11.11 -2.20
N ASN A 54 -3.60 11.05 -2.07
CA ASN A 54 -2.70 10.60 -3.15
C ASN A 54 -2.51 9.07 -3.19
N TRP A 55 -3.28 8.31 -2.42
CA TRP A 55 -3.31 6.86 -2.45
C TRP A 55 -4.64 6.32 -1.91
N ASN A 56 -5.07 5.18 -2.42
CA ASN A 56 -6.33 4.53 -2.01
C ASN A 56 -6.10 3.09 -1.54
N LEU A 57 -5.09 2.41 -2.10
CA LEU A 57 -4.70 1.06 -1.71
C LEU A 57 -3.29 1.02 -1.13
N VAL A 58 -3.10 0.21 -0.10
CA VAL A 58 -1.80 -0.20 0.40
C VAL A 58 -1.59 -1.68 0.09
N LYS A 59 -0.45 -1.99 -0.49
CA LYS A 59 0.06 -3.34 -0.75
C LYS A 59 1.19 -3.61 0.25
N LEU A 60 0.95 -4.49 1.20
CA LEU A 60 1.93 -4.92 2.19
C LEU A 60 2.61 -6.19 1.70
N PHE A 61 3.94 -6.20 1.61
CA PHE A 61 4.67 -7.41 1.23
C PHE A 61 4.80 -8.36 2.42
N LYS A 62 4.50 -9.65 2.21
CA LYS A 62 4.59 -10.67 3.28
C LYS A 62 6.02 -11.15 3.51
N LYS A 63 6.82 -11.18 2.43
CA LYS A 63 8.21 -11.70 2.44
C LYS A 63 9.25 -10.60 2.62
N GLU A 64 8.88 -9.35 2.36
CA GLU A 64 9.80 -8.21 2.38
C GLU A 64 9.28 -7.15 3.34
N PHE A 65 10.19 -6.46 4.05
CA PHE A 65 9.83 -5.31 4.87
C PHE A 65 9.65 -4.06 4.00
N ARG A 66 8.61 -4.11 3.17
CA ARG A 66 8.27 -3.12 2.15
C ARG A 66 6.76 -3.00 2.08
N LEU A 67 6.28 -1.82 1.69
CA LEU A 67 4.91 -1.60 1.27
C LEU A 67 4.86 -0.79 -0.01
N SER A 68 3.78 -0.90 -0.77
CA SER A 68 3.49 -0.03 -1.90
C SER A 68 2.15 0.65 -1.71
N LEU A 69 2.09 1.96 -1.90
CA LEU A 69 0.83 2.70 -1.96
C LEU A 69 0.44 2.85 -3.42
N LEU A 70 -0.83 2.57 -3.74
CA LEU A 70 -1.37 2.60 -5.08
C LEU A 70 -2.51 3.61 -5.13
N HIS A 71 -2.45 4.50 -6.11
CA HIS A 71 -3.44 5.53 -6.35
C HIS A 71 -4.30 5.15 -7.56
N TYR A 72 -5.57 4.90 -7.28
CA TYR A 72 -6.61 4.62 -8.25
C TYR A 72 -7.68 5.71 -8.14
N PRO A 73 -7.64 6.77 -8.96
CA PRO A 73 -8.61 7.87 -8.87
C PRO A 73 -10.04 7.38 -9.14
N ASP A 74 -10.22 6.47 -10.11
CA ASP A 74 -11.51 5.93 -10.52
C ASP A 74 -11.93 4.68 -9.75
N PHE A 75 -11.34 4.42 -8.57
CA PHE A 75 -11.57 3.16 -7.83
C PHE A 75 -13.05 2.91 -7.47
N TYR A 76 -13.80 3.97 -7.22
CA TYR A 76 -15.21 3.90 -6.85
C TYR A 76 -16.17 3.93 -8.05
N THR A 77 -15.68 4.42 -9.19
CA THR A 77 -16.50 4.70 -10.38
C THR A 77 -16.31 3.64 -11.47
N ASP A 78 -15.14 3.00 -11.52
CA ASP A 78 -14.78 2.01 -12.52
C ASP A 78 -14.46 0.65 -11.89
N SER A 79 -14.84 -0.44 -12.56
CA SER A 79 -14.55 -1.80 -12.08
C SER A 79 -13.08 -2.20 -12.28
N TYR A 80 -12.38 -1.53 -13.20
CA TYR A 80 -10.97 -1.73 -13.56
C TYR A 80 -10.23 -0.38 -13.63
N PRO A 81 -10.14 0.34 -12.51
CA PRO A 81 -9.54 1.67 -12.49
C PRO A 81 -8.08 1.60 -12.95
N ALA A 82 -7.70 2.57 -13.77
CA ALA A 82 -6.30 2.73 -14.15
C ALA A 82 -5.47 3.10 -12.92
N LEU A 83 -4.36 2.40 -12.71
CA LEU A 83 -3.38 2.80 -11.71
C LEU A 83 -2.78 4.12 -12.18
N LYS A 84 -3.03 5.21 -11.46
CA LYS A 84 -2.49 6.53 -11.81
C LYS A 84 -1.04 6.64 -11.35
N GLN A 85 -0.77 6.17 -10.14
CA GLN A 85 0.54 6.26 -9.50
C GLN A 85 0.75 5.11 -8.53
N SER A 86 1.96 4.56 -8.50
CA SER A 86 2.43 3.68 -7.42
C SER A 86 3.58 4.32 -6.67
N LEU A 87 3.61 4.09 -5.36
CA LEU A 87 4.69 4.51 -4.48
C LEU A 87 5.22 3.30 -3.76
N ASN A 88 6.44 2.89 -4.05
CA ASN A 88 7.08 1.80 -3.32
C ASN A 88 7.90 2.37 -2.17
N VAL A 89 7.55 2.00 -0.94
CA VAL A 89 8.23 2.44 0.28
C VAL A 89 8.99 1.27 0.89
N ASP A 90 10.31 1.41 0.94
CA ASP A 90 11.19 0.51 1.66
C ASP A 90 11.16 0.88 3.14
N LEU A 91 10.58 0.01 3.97
CA LEU A 91 10.40 0.26 5.40
C LEU A 91 11.71 0.10 6.19
N SER A 92 12.72 -0.56 5.60
CA SER A 92 14.03 -0.72 6.22
C SER A 92 14.83 0.58 6.12
N LYS A 93 14.74 1.27 4.98
CA LYS A 93 15.45 2.53 4.73
C LYS A 93 14.58 3.78 4.88
N LEU A 94 13.26 3.61 5.05
CA LEU A 94 12.26 4.68 4.99
C LEU A 94 12.37 5.53 3.71
N THR A 95 12.80 4.90 2.61
CA THR A 95 12.91 5.53 1.30
C THR A 95 11.73 5.17 0.44
N HIS A 96 11.23 6.11 -0.36
CA HIS A 96 10.13 5.88 -1.27
C HIS A 96 10.53 6.13 -2.73
N LYS A 97 9.88 5.42 -3.64
CA LYS A 97 10.00 5.61 -5.08
C LYS A 97 8.62 5.76 -5.68
N ILE A 98 8.35 6.93 -6.26
CA ILE A 98 7.12 7.21 -7.00
C ILE A 98 7.29 6.70 -8.43
N THR A 99 6.26 6.07 -8.97
CA THR A 99 6.14 5.67 -10.38
C THR A 99 4.75 6.08 -10.85
N SER A 100 4.69 7.12 -11.67
CA SER A 100 3.45 7.59 -12.27
C SER A 100 3.22 6.83 -13.58
N TYR A 101 2.00 6.34 -13.76
CA TYR A 101 1.56 5.63 -14.96
C TYR A 101 0.64 6.51 -15.83
N GLU A 102 0.44 7.78 -15.45
CA GLU A 102 -0.14 8.81 -16.32
C GLU A 102 0.67 8.93 -17.61
N GLY A 103 0.18 8.31 -18.69
CA GLY A 103 0.79 8.39 -20.02
C GLY A 103 1.83 7.31 -20.35
N SER A 104 2.06 6.33 -19.47
CA SER A 104 2.80 5.13 -19.87
C SER A 104 1.85 4.22 -20.63
N ASP A 105 2.14 4.02 -21.91
CA ASP A 105 1.57 3.00 -22.79
C ASP A 105 1.43 1.70 -21.97
N ASN A 106 0.23 1.45 -21.46
CA ASN A 106 -0.10 0.20 -20.81
C ASN A 106 0.12 -0.84 -21.89
N PRO A 107 1.12 -1.75 -21.83
CA PRO A 107 1.15 -2.83 -22.78
C PRO A 107 -0.14 -3.60 -22.51
N ALA A 108 -1.11 -3.42 -23.41
CA ALA A 108 -2.37 -4.12 -23.38
C ALA A 108 -2.08 -5.64 -23.31
N PRO A 109 -2.95 -6.41 -22.64
CA PRO A 109 -2.82 -7.87 -22.57
C PRO A 109 -2.72 -8.55 -23.94
#